data_AF-A0A5N6KTU5-F1
#
_entry.id   AF-A0A5N6KTU5-F1
#
_cell.length_a   1.000
_cell.length_b   1.000
_cell.length_c   1.000
_cell.angle_alpha   90.00
_cell.angle_beta   90.00
_cell.angle_gamma   90.00
#
_symmetry.space_group_name_H-M   'P 1'
#
loop_
_entity.id
_entity.type
_entity.pdbx_description
1 polymer ?
#
loop_
_entity_poly.entity_id
_entity_poly.type
_entity_poly.pdbx_seq_one_letter_code
_entity_poly.pdbx_strand_id
1 'polypeptide(L)'
;MPTRKFPRPKFPPLIVTPWAWPSELPEIRSVIYRTGPNAPPAEDKRQKAVNLMEAWKLRGRLPHAMDATCLLLNAILNGQNSGVTPLSARSVYAVAWARFVTGFCDIGKNAAISKSMFKVAHEIGMPEYFVELRHDIAHQGLPSMQRLAQAAEEGMAWLWTHFWVDLETKGVIPQPQTQSECSWGSSDTTMEDYSP
;
A
#
# COMPACT_ATOMS: atom_id res chain seq x y z
N MET A 1 0.78 -26.09 48.75
CA MET A 1 0.06 -24.81 48.56
C MET A 1 -0.02 -24.51 47.07
N PRO A 2 -1.17 -24.64 46.40
CA PRO A 2 -1.27 -24.31 44.98
C PRO A 2 -1.35 -22.79 44.80
N THR A 3 -0.46 -22.23 43.97
CA THR A 3 -0.44 -20.81 43.65
C THR A 3 -1.61 -20.46 42.74
N ARG A 4 -2.53 -19.61 43.24
CA ARG A 4 -3.67 -19.11 42.48
C ARG A 4 -3.13 -18.20 41.37
N LYS A 5 -3.08 -18.70 40.13
CA LYS A 5 -2.71 -17.89 38.95
C LYS A 5 -3.84 -16.90 38.68
N PHE A 6 -3.63 -15.62 38.98
CA PHE A 6 -4.56 -14.58 38.58
C PHE A 6 -4.47 -14.37 37.06
N PRO A 7 -5.59 -14.32 36.34
CA PRO A 7 -5.59 -14.03 34.91
C PRO A 7 -5.08 -12.60 34.69
N ARG A 8 -4.12 -12.43 33.77
CA ARG A 8 -3.64 -11.10 33.40
C ARG A 8 -4.77 -10.34 32.70
N PRO A 9 -5.02 -9.06 33.03
CA PRO A 9 -5.97 -8.24 32.30
C PRO A 9 -5.57 -8.21 30.82
N LYS A 10 -6.49 -8.60 29.94
CA LYS A 10 -6.30 -8.51 28.49
C LYS A 10 -6.55 -7.07 28.09
N PHE A 11 -5.49 -6.29 27.93
CA PHE A 11 -5.59 -4.98 27.29
C PHE A 11 -5.81 -5.15 25.78
N PRO A 12 -6.59 -4.27 25.15
CA PRO A 12 -6.62 -4.22 23.69
C PRO A 12 -5.20 -3.99 23.15
N PRO A 13 -4.88 -4.52 21.96
CA PRO A 13 -3.58 -4.33 21.37
C PRO A 13 -3.31 -2.83 21.16
N LEU A 14 -2.13 -2.37 21.56
CA LEU A 14 -1.65 -1.03 21.26
C LEU A 14 -1.36 -0.94 19.77
N ILE A 15 -2.09 -0.07 19.06
CA ILE A 15 -1.89 0.19 17.64
C ILE A 15 -1.07 1.47 17.52
N VAL A 16 0.16 1.35 16.99
CA VAL A 16 1.02 2.50 16.70
C VAL A 16 0.76 2.96 15.27
N THR A 17 0.39 4.23 15.12
CA THR A 17 0.11 4.85 13.83
C THR A 17 1.12 5.96 13.52
N PRO A 18 1.43 6.24 12.24
CA PRO A 18 2.38 7.28 11.87
C PRO A 18 1.78 8.70 11.86
N TRP A 19 0.46 8.83 11.80
CA TRP A 19 -0.26 10.10 12.05
C TRP A 19 -0.38 10.35 13.54
N ALA A 20 -0.36 11.63 13.95
CA ALA A 20 -0.41 12.01 15.36
C ALA A 20 -1.83 11.93 15.90
N TRP A 21 -2.82 12.30 15.08
CA TRP A 21 -4.23 12.32 15.48
C TRP A 21 -5.12 11.52 14.51
N PRO A 22 -6.12 10.78 15.01
CA PRO A 22 -7.06 10.04 14.15
C PRO A 22 -7.81 10.91 13.13
N SER A 23 -7.99 12.20 13.41
CA SER A 23 -8.65 13.17 12.51
C SER A 23 -7.84 13.48 11.25
N GLU A 24 -6.53 13.21 11.23
CA GLU A 24 -5.70 13.47 10.06
C GLU A 24 -6.08 12.59 8.86
N LEU A 25 -6.59 11.37 9.09
CA LEU A 25 -7.01 10.46 8.03
C LEU A 25 -8.25 10.93 7.24
N PRO A 26 -9.38 11.30 7.87
CA PRO A 26 -10.52 11.83 7.12
C PRO A 26 -10.20 13.18 6.45
N GLU A 27 -9.35 14.01 7.07
CA GLU A 27 -8.87 15.25 6.46
C GLU A 27 -8.08 14.98 5.18
N ILE A 28 -7.07 14.11 5.23
CA ILE A 28 -6.26 13.82 4.05
C ILE A 28 -7.08 13.14 2.96
N ARG A 29 -8.01 12.24 3.33
CA ARG A 29 -8.97 11.63 2.40
C ARG A 29 -9.76 12.70 1.65
N SER A 30 -10.28 13.70 2.37
CA SER A 30 -11.04 14.80 1.78
C SER A 30 -10.21 15.68 0.83
N VAL A 31 -8.89 15.76 1.03
CA VAL A 31 -7.97 16.49 0.16
C VAL A 31 -7.63 15.67 -1.08
N ILE A 32 -7.33 14.38 -0.92
CA ILE A 32 -6.98 13.47 -2.01
C ILE A 32 -8.14 13.34 -3.02
N TYR A 33 -9.35 13.11 -2.51
CA TYR A 33 -10.55 12.86 -3.33
C TYR A 33 -11.43 14.10 -3.50
N ARG A 34 -10.85 15.30 -3.41
CA ARG A 34 -11.57 16.56 -3.68
C ARG A 34 -11.84 16.73 -5.17
N THR A 35 -12.67 15.87 -5.74
CA THR A 35 -13.06 15.89 -7.15
C THR A 35 -14.54 15.63 -7.26
N GLY A 36 -15.33 16.66 -6.95
CA GLY A 36 -16.73 16.75 -7.33
C GLY A 36 -16.93 17.88 -8.34
N PRO A 37 -17.96 17.83 -9.20
CA PRO A 37 -18.26 18.87 -10.20
C PRO A 37 -18.49 20.28 -9.60
N ASN A 38 -18.65 20.40 -8.28
CA ASN A 38 -18.85 21.65 -7.54
C ASN A 38 -17.64 22.06 -6.69
N ALA A 39 -16.47 21.44 -6.85
CA ALA A 39 -15.29 21.83 -6.11
C ALA A 39 -14.85 23.24 -6.55
N PRO A 40 -14.75 24.23 -5.64
CA PRO A 40 -14.28 25.56 -6.00
C PRO A 40 -12.87 25.47 -6.59
N PRO A 41 -12.45 26.45 -7.44
CA PRO A 41 -11.07 26.57 -7.92
C PRO A 41 -10.15 26.93 -6.75
N ALA A 42 -9.93 25.96 -5.88
CA ALA A 42 -9.02 26.02 -4.76
C ALA A 42 -7.64 25.57 -5.25
N GLU A 43 -6.60 26.25 -4.77
CA GLU A 43 -5.21 25.79 -4.82
C GLU A 43 -5.16 24.27 -4.65
N ASP A 44 -4.58 23.55 -5.61
CA ASP A 44 -4.52 22.09 -5.57
C ASP A 44 -3.67 21.64 -4.37
N LYS A 45 -4.35 21.25 -3.28
CA LYS A 45 -3.70 20.80 -2.05
C LYS A 45 -3.26 19.34 -2.11
N ARG A 46 -3.47 18.64 -3.23
CA ARG A 46 -3.09 17.23 -3.38
C ARG A 46 -1.59 17.03 -3.23
N GLN A 47 -0.76 17.97 -3.69
CA GLN A 47 0.69 17.91 -3.48
C GLN A 47 1.06 17.97 -1.99
N LYS A 48 0.36 18.81 -1.19
CA LYS A 48 0.58 18.88 0.26
C LYS A 48 0.19 17.55 0.94
N ALA A 49 -0.86 16.89 0.46
CA ALA A 49 -1.25 15.56 0.94
C ALA A 49 -0.20 14.49 0.62
N VAL A 50 0.34 14.47 -0.61
CA VAL A 50 1.45 13.56 -0.98
C VAL A 50 2.64 13.76 -0.03
N ASN A 51 3.09 14.99 0.16
CA ASN A 51 4.22 15.30 1.04
C ASN A 51 3.97 14.85 2.49
N LEU A 52 2.73 14.98 2.98
CA LEU A 52 2.35 14.53 4.33
C LEU A 52 2.40 12.99 4.44
N MET A 53 1.90 12.27 3.44
CA MET A 53 1.95 10.80 3.41
C MET A 53 3.39 10.31 3.34
N GLU A 54 4.25 10.96 2.55
CA GLU A 54 5.68 10.67 2.52
C GLU A 54 6.33 10.91 3.88
N ALA A 55 5.96 11.99 4.58
CA ALA A 55 6.44 12.22 5.94
C ALA A 55 5.97 11.13 6.93
N TRP A 56 4.73 10.64 6.82
CA TRP A 56 4.25 9.51 7.62
C TRP A 56 5.03 8.23 7.34
N LYS A 57 5.42 7.99 6.08
CA LYS A 57 6.25 6.85 5.68
C LYS A 57 7.63 6.86 6.34
N LEU A 58 8.19 8.04 6.59
CA LEU A 58 9.44 8.19 7.34
C LEU A 58 9.30 7.86 8.84
N ARG A 59 8.09 8.01 9.40
CA ARG A 59 7.81 7.74 10.82
C ARG A 59 7.50 6.27 11.08
N GLY A 60 7.00 5.55 10.09
CA GLY A 60 6.64 4.15 10.23
C GLY A 60 6.08 3.53 8.96
N ARG A 61 5.74 2.24 9.04
CA ARG A 61 5.12 1.52 7.92
C ARG A 61 3.69 2.00 7.71
N LEU A 62 3.41 2.46 6.50
CA LEU A 62 2.05 2.78 6.07
C LEU A 62 1.31 1.52 5.60
N PRO A 63 -0.02 1.46 5.79
CA PRO A 63 -0.84 0.50 5.07
C PRO A 63 -0.59 0.58 3.57
N HIS A 64 -0.49 -0.57 2.89
CA HIS A 64 -0.16 -0.61 1.47
C HIS A 64 -1.13 0.23 0.61
N ALA A 65 -2.41 0.25 0.95
CA ALA A 65 -3.41 1.07 0.26
C ALA A 65 -3.07 2.58 0.30
N MET A 66 -2.55 3.08 1.43
CA MET A 66 -2.12 4.47 1.54
C MET A 66 -0.87 4.73 0.70
N ASP A 67 0.11 3.84 0.77
CA ASP A 67 1.32 3.91 -0.07
C ASP A 67 0.97 3.92 -1.57
N ALA A 68 0.05 3.05 -2.00
CA ALA A 68 -0.42 2.99 -3.38
C ALA A 68 -1.16 4.27 -3.79
N THR A 69 -2.02 4.80 -2.91
CA THR A 69 -2.72 6.08 -3.13
C THR A 69 -1.72 7.21 -3.34
N CYS A 70 -0.69 7.29 -2.49
CA CYS A 70 0.37 8.30 -2.59
C CYS A 70 1.13 8.19 -3.92
N LEU A 71 1.49 6.98 -4.34
CA LEU A 71 2.21 6.75 -5.60
C LEU A 71 1.38 7.12 -6.84
N LEU A 72 0.12 6.70 -6.89
CA LEU A 72 -0.77 7.01 -8.02
C LEU A 72 -1.07 8.51 -8.08
N LEU A 73 -1.36 9.13 -6.93
CA LEU A 73 -1.60 10.57 -6.88
C LEU A 73 -0.36 11.37 -7.30
N ASN A 74 0.82 10.99 -6.84
CA ASN A 74 2.06 11.63 -7.26
C ASN A 74 2.27 11.48 -8.77
N ALA A 75 1.97 10.32 -9.36
CA ALA A 75 2.03 10.12 -10.81
C ALA A 75 1.05 11.06 -11.56
N ILE A 76 -0.17 11.21 -11.05
CA ILE A 76 -1.18 12.13 -11.59
C ILE A 76 -0.67 13.57 -11.63
N LEU A 77 -0.14 14.04 -10.49
CA LEU A 77 0.40 15.40 -10.37
C LEU A 77 1.63 15.61 -11.28
N ASN A 78 2.53 14.63 -11.37
CA ASN A 78 3.69 14.70 -12.27
C ASN A 78 3.28 14.73 -13.74
N GLY A 79 2.22 14.01 -14.13
CA GLY A 79 1.71 14.01 -15.49
C GLY A 79 1.11 15.34 -15.94
N GLN A 80 0.68 16.18 -15.00
CA GLN A 80 0.13 17.52 -15.24
C GLN A 80 1.22 18.61 -15.26
N ASN A 81 2.43 18.29 -14.80
CA ASN A 81 3.53 19.24 -14.72
C ASN A 81 4.24 19.39 -16.07
N SER A 82 4.16 20.58 -16.68
CA SER A 82 4.79 20.90 -17.98
C SER A 82 6.32 20.80 -17.98
N GLY A 83 6.97 20.80 -16.80
CA GLY A 83 8.42 20.66 -16.68
C GLY A 83 8.93 19.20 -16.77
N VAL A 84 8.05 18.21 -16.76
CA VAL A 84 8.42 16.79 -16.78
C VAL A 84 8.38 16.26 -18.21
N THR A 85 9.43 15.53 -18.63
CA THR A 85 9.44 14.94 -19.97
C THR A 85 8.34 13.87 -20.10
N PRO A 86 7.74 13.69 -21.29
CA PRO A 86 6.67 12.69 -21.48
C PRO A 86 7.11 11.26 -21.10
N LEU A 87 8.36 10.90 -21.34
CA LEU A 87 8.91 9.59 -20.98
C LEU A 87 9.04 9.44 -19.46
N SER A 88 9.53 10.46 -18.76
CA SER A 88 9.63 10.46 -17.31
C SER A 88 8.24 10.34 -16.68
N ALA A 89 7.26 11.12 -17.15
CA ALA A 89 5.89 11.04 -16.66
C ALA A 89 5.32 9.63 -16.85
N ARG A 90 5.40 9.05 -18.06
CA ARG A 90 4.94 7.68 -18.34
C ARG A 90 5.62 6.64 -17.46
N SER A 91 6.92 6.80 -17.21
CA SER A 91 7.68 5.90 -16.32
C SER A 91 7.17 5.96 -14.88
N VAL A 92 6.89 7.16 -14.36
CA VAL A 92 6.34 7.34 -13.00
C VAL A 92 4.98 6.66 -12.88
N TYR A 93 4.08 6.85 -13.86
CA TYR A 93 2.80 6.15 -13.88
C TYR A 93 2.96 4.64 -13.90
N ALA A 94 3.82 4.11 -14.77
CA ALA A 94 4.01 2.68 -14.90
C ALA A 94 4.57 2.03 -13.63
N VAL A 95 5.53 2.68 -12.98
CA VAL A 95 6.07 2.22 -11.69
C VAL A 95 5.00 2.29 -10.61
N ALA A 96 4.25 3.39 -10.51
CA ALA A 96 3.16 3.52 -9.54
C ALA A 96 2.12 2.41 -9.72
N TRP A 97 1.70 2.16 -10.97
CA TRP A 97 0.75 1.11 -11.34
C TRP A 97 1.26 -0.29 -10.98
N ALA A 98 2.49 -0.61 -11.40
CA ALA A 98 3.08 -1.93 -11.15
C ALA A 98 3.20 -2.21 -9.66
N ARG A 99 3.59 -1.21 -8.85
CA ARG A 99 3.68 -1.34 -7.38
C ARG A 99 2.32 -1.49 -6.72
N PHE A 100 1.31 -0.73 -7.17
CA PHE A 100 -0.07 -0.84 -6.71
C PHE A 100 -0.61 -2.25 -6.93
N VAL A 101 -0.63 -2.72 -8.18
CA VAL A 101 -1.23 -4.03 -8.52
C VAL A 101 -0.46 -5.17 -7.87
N THR A 102 0.87 -5.15 -7.93
CA THR A 102 1.71 -6.22 -7.36
C THR A 102 1.56 -6.29 -5.84
N GLY A 103 1.56 -5.15 -5.13
CA GLY A 103 1.46 -5.17 -3.68
C GLY A 103 0.12 -5.70 -3.17
N PHE A 104 -1.00 -5.36 -3.80
CA PHE A 104 -2.30 -5.96 -3.46
C PHE A 104 -2.36 -7.45 -3.79
N CYS A 105 -1.81 -7.86 -4.95
CA CYS A 105 -1.73 -9.28 -5.31
C CYS A 105 -0.80 -10.08 -4.39
N ASP A 106 0.21 -9.46 -3.78
CA ASP A 106 1.12 -10.14 -2.85
C ASP A 106 0.53 -10.26 -1.44
N ILE A 107 -0.20 -9.24 -0.97
CA ILE A 107 -0.91 -9.29 0.31
C ILE A 107 -1.97 -10.40 0.32
N GLY A 108 -2.64 -10.64 -0.82
CA GLY A 108 -3.64 -11.71 -0.94
C GLY A 108 -3.07 -13.12 -1.14
N LYS A 109 -1.74 -13.29 -1.27
CA LYS A 109 -1.13 -14.62 -1.37
C LYS A 109 -1.00 -15.26 0.01
N ASN A 110 -1.61 -16.42 0.18
CA ASN A 110 -1.33 -17.28 1.33
C ASN A 110 0.03 -17.96 1.13
N ALA A 111 0.90 -17.92 2.15
CA ALA A 111 2.26 -18.47 2.09
C ALA A 111 2.32 -19.97 1.72
N ALA A 112 1.23 -20.71 1.89
CA ALA A 112 1.16 -22.14 1.60
C ALA A 112 0.90 -22.49 0.13
N ILE A 113 0.31 -21.59 -0.67
CA ILE A 113 -0.06 -21.88 -2.06
C ILE A 113 0.21 -20.67 -2.95
N SER A 114 1.11 -20.84 -3.92
CA SER A 114 1.35 -19.86 -4.96
C SER A 114 0.11 -19.74 -5.86
N LYS A 115 -0.65 -18.66 -5.72
CA LYS A 115 -1.76 -18.29 -6.62
C LYS A 115 -1.26 -17.34 -7.70
N SER A 116 -1.83 -17.43 -8.90
CA SER A 116 -1.59 -16.43 -9.96
C SER A 116 -2.12 -15.06 -9.54
N MET A 117 -1.52 -13.98 -10.06
CA MET A 117 -1.98 -12.61 -9.77
C MET A 117 -3.45 -12.40 -10.19
N PHE A 118 -3.88 -12.99 -11.31
CA PHE A 118 -5.28 -12.96 -11.76
C PHE A 118 -6.23 -13.56 -10.73
N LYS A 119 -5.88 -14.72 -10.17
CA LYS A 119 -6.73 -15.36 -9.16
C LYS A 119 -6.83 -14.52 -7.90
N VAL A 120 -5.72 -13.94 -7.44
CA VAL A 120 -5.73 -13.06 -6.27
C VAL A 120 -6.53 -11.80 -6.55
N ALA A 121 -6.36 -11.18 -7.71
CA ALA A 121 -7.12 -10.00 -8.12
C ALA A 121 -8.64 -10.25 -8.07
N HIS A 122 -9.08 -11.38 -8.61
CA HIS A 122 -10.48 -11.80 -8.55
C HIS A 122 -10.97 -11.95 -7.09
N GLU A 123 -10.19 -12.61 -6.24
CA GLU A 123 -10.53 -12.82 -4.82
C GLU A 123 -10.65 -11.50 -4.01
N ILE A 124 -9.86 -10.48 -4.34
CA ILE A 124 -9.89 -9.16 -3.67
C ILE A 124 -10.84 -8.17 -4.36
N GLY A 125 -11.55 -8.57 -5.42
CA GLY A 125 -12.43 -7.70 -6.20
C GLY A 125 -11.68 -6.62 -7.00
N MET A 126 -10.42 -6.88 -7.37
CA MET A 126 -9.64 -6.04 -8.27
C MET A 126 -9.95 -6.39 -9.73
N PRO A 127 -10.22 -5.42 -10.61
CA PRO A 127 -10.46 -5.69 -12.03
C PRO A 127 -9.30 -6.44 -12.69
N GLU A 128 -9.60 -7.49 -13.46
CA GLU A 128 -8.58 -8.36 -14.06
C GLU A 128 -7.66 -7.59 -15.03
N TYR A 129 -8.19 -6.60 -15.75
CA TYR A 129 -7.39 -5.75 -16.64
C TYR A 129 -6.30 -4.94 -15.90
N PHE A 130 -6.40 -4.75 -14.58
CA PHE A 130 -5.31 -4.14 -13.82
C PHE A 130 -4.06 -5.01 -13.84
N VAL A 131 -4.25 -6.33 -13.72
CA VAL A 131 -3.18 -7.32 -13.80
C VAL A 131 -2.64 -7.42 -15.22
N GLU A 132 -3.51 -7.37 -16.23
CA GLU A 132 -3.10 -7.32 -17.65
C GLU A 132 -2.21 -6.10 -17.91
N LEU A 133 -2.64 -4.91 -17.49
CA LEU A 133 -1.88 -3.69 -17.68
C LEU A 133 -0.53 -3.73 -16.96
N ARG A 134 -0.47 -4.33 -15.77
CA ARG A 134 0.79 -4.58 -15.06
C ARG A 134 1.67 -5.55 -15.84
N HIS A 135 1.11 -6.59 -16.44
CA HIS A 135 1.86 -7.53 -17.28
C HIS A 135 2.44 -6.84 -18.52
N ASP A 136 1.65 -5.98 -19.19
CA ASP A 136 2.11 -5.18 -20.33
C ASP A 136 3.31 -4.31 -19.95
N ILE A 137 3.22 -3.59 -18.82
CA ILE A 137 4.31 -2.74 -18.32
C ILE A 137 5.60 -3.54 -18.05
N ALA A 138 5.50 -4.75 -17.53
CA ALA A 138 6.65 -5.55 -17.10
C ALA A 138 7.32 -6.34 -18.24
N HIS A 139 6.54 -6.83 -19.20
CA HIS A 139 7.01 -7.81 -20.18
C HIS A 139 6.84 -7.40 -21.63
N GLN A 140 5.99 -6.41 -21.90
CA GLN A 140 5.74 -5.92 -23.25
C GLN A 140 6.41 -4.56 -23.43
N GLY A 141 5.65 -3.55 -23.84
CA GLY A 141 6.11 -2.18 -23.97
C GLY A 141 5.33 -1.25 -23.04
N LEU A 142 5.95 -0.12 -22.71
CA LEU A 142 5.33 0.92 -21.90
C LEU A 142 4.03 1.40 -22.57
N PRO A 143 2.85 1.34 -21.91
CA PRO A 143 1.60 1.79 -22.50
C PRO A 143 1.57 3.29 -22.80
N SER A 144 0.57 3.74 -23.57
CA SER A 144 0.40 5.17 -23.88
C SER A 144 0.12 5.98 -22.61
N MET A 145 0.50 7.27 -22.64
CA MET A 145 0.26 8.17 -21.52
C MET A 145 -1.22 8.25 -21.14
N GLN A 146 -2.10 8.33 -22.15
CA GLN A 146 -3.56 8.39 -21.93
C GLN A 146 -4.08 7.13 -21.22
N ARG A 147 -3.64 5.93 -21.65
CA ARG A 147 -4.04 4.67 -21.02
C ARG A 147 -3.54 4.59 -19.57
N LEU A 148 -2.33 5.03 -19.30
CA LEU A 148 -1.76 5.06 -17.96
C LEU A 148 -2.46 6.08 -17.04
N ALA A 149 -2.78 7.27 -17.55
CA ALA A 149 -3.49 8.30 -16.81
C ALA A 149 -4.91 7.85 -16.46
N GLN A 150 -5.65 7.30 -17.44
CA GLN A 150 -6.97 6.73 -17.20
C GLN A 150 -6.92 5.60 -16.15
N ALA A 151 -5.98 4.67 -16.31
CA ALA A 151 -5.82 3.56 -15.37
C ALA A 151 -5.54 4.08 -13.96
N ALA A 152 -4.69 5.11 -13.79
CA ALA A 152 -4.41 5.69 -12.48
C ALA A 152 -5.67 6.27 -11.81
N GLU A 153 -6.53 6.97 -12.56
CA GLU A 153 -7.82 7.46 -12.04
C GLU A 153 -8.76 6.30 -11.66
N GLU A 154 -8.83 5.25 -12.48
CA GLU A 154 -9.59 4.03 -12.17
C GLU A 154 -9.04 3.31 -10.92
N GLY A 155 -7.72 3.28 -10.75
CA GLY A 155 -7.04 2.75 -9.57
C GLY A 155 -7.33 3.56 -8.31
N MET A 156 -7.36 4.89 -8.41
CA MET A 156 -7.78 5.78 -7.32
C MET A 156 -9.25 5.55 -6.95
N ALA A 157 -10.14 5.39 -7.94
CA ALA A 157 -11.55 5.06 -7.70
C ALA A 157 -11.72 3.68 -7.04
N TRP A 158 -10.94 2.68 -7.45
CA TRP A 158 -10.94 1.37 -6.80
C TRP A 158 -10.46 1.47 -5.35
N LEU A 159 -9.35 2.17 -5.09
CA LEU A 159 -8.82 2.41 -3.74
C LEU A 159 -9.83 3.11 -2.84
N TRP A 160 -10.62 4.05 -3.39
CA TRP A 160 -11.71 4.68 -2.66
C TRP A 160 -12.67 3.64 -2.09
N THR A 161 -13.22 2.79 -2.96
CA THR A 161 -14.20 1.75 -2.59
C THR A 161 -13.61 0.64 -1.72
N HIS A 162 -12.35 0.27 -1.96
CA HIS A 162 -11.71 -0.87 -1.29
C HIS A 162 -11.14 -0.52 0.09
N PHE A 163 -10.70 0.73 0.29
CA PHE A 163 -10.00 1.15 1.50
C PHE A 163 -10.58 2.42 2.13
N TRP A 164 -10.71 3.52 1.38
CA TRP A 164 -10.96 4.84 1.98
C TRP A 164 -12.39 5.06 2.50
N VAL A 165 -13.39 4.38 1.94
CA VAL A 165 -14.78 4.42 2.43
C VAL A 165 -14.88 3.79 3.81
N ASP A 166 -14.16 2.69 4.03
CA ASP A 166 -14.28 1.88 5.25
C ASP A 166 -13.33 2.33 6.38
N LEU A 167 -12.54 3.38 6.19
CA LEU A 167 -11.54 3.84 7.16
C LEU A 167 -12.12 4.16 8.55
N GLU A 168 -13.34 4.72 8.58
CA GLU A 168 -14.03 5.07 9.82
C GLU A 168 -14.64 3.84 10.51
N THR A 169 -15.08 2.85 9.73
CA THR A 169 -15.78 1.66 10.21
C THR A 169 -14.82 0.54 10.63
N LYS A 170 -13.71 0.38 9.91
CA LYS A 170 -12.74 -0.72 10.11
C LYS A 170 -11.60 -0.37 11.06
N GLY A 171 -11.50 0.88 11.52
CA GLY A 171 -10.52 1.35 12.51
C GLY A 171 -9.13 0.75 12.26
N VAL A 172 -8.48 1.14 11.15
CA VAL A 172 -7.31 0.45 10.56
C VAL A 172 -6.34 -0.11 11.61
N ILE A 173 -6.50 -1.42 11.83
CA ILE A 173 -5.56 -2.30 12.51
C ILE A 173 -4.56 -2.73 11.43
N PRO A 174 -3.25 -2.43 11.55
CA PRO A 174 -2.28 -3.02 10.65
C PRO A 174 -2.31 -4.53 10.83
N GLN A 175 -2.59 -5.27 9.75
CA GLN A 175 -2.45 -6.72 9.78
C GLN A 175 -0.98 -7.05 10.05
N PRO A 176 -0.67 -7.88 11.06
CA PRO A 176 0.69 -8.34 11.29
C PRO A 176 1.11 -9.13 10.06
N GLN A 177 2.04 -8.57 9.29
CA GLN A 177 2.78 -9.35 8.31
C GLN A 177 3.54 -10.41 9.10
N THR A 178 3.12 -11.67 8.99
CA THR A 178 3.81 -12.81 9.57
C THR A 178 5.22 -12.82 9.00
N GLN A 179 6.18 -12.29 9.75
CA GLN A 179 7.58 -12.60 9.51
C GLN A 179 7.69 -14.09 9.79
N SER A 180 8.06 -14.86 8.76
CA SER A 180 8.64 -16.17 8.96
C SER A 180 9.73 -16.01 10.03
N GLU A 181 9.53 -16.63 11.19
CA GLU A 181 10.51 -16.69 12.25
C GLU A 181 11.83 -17.19 11.62
N CYS A 182 12.84 -16.33 11.55
CA CYS A 182 14.21 -16.79 11.40
C CYS A 182 14.52 -17.56 12.69
N SER A 183 14.33 -18.87 12.62
CA SER A 183 14.88 -19.83 13.58
C SER A 183 16.38 -19.59 13.61
N TRP A 184 16.85 -18.84 14.62
CA TRP A 184 18.23 -18.93 15.05
C TRP A 184 18.45 -20.37 15.51
N GLY A 185 18.91 -21.22 14.59
CA GLY A 185 19.48 -22.50 14.96
C GLY A 185 20.71 -22.20 15.80
N SER A 186 20.58 -22.37 17.12
CA SER A 186 21.74 -22.59 17.98
C SER A 186 22.42 -23.86 17.49
N SER A 187 23.43 -23.71 16.64
CA SER A 187 24.45 -24.74 16.51
C SER A 187 25.29 -24.68 17.77
N ASP A 188 24.95 -25.56 18.69
CA ASP A 188 25.71 -25.87 19.89
C ASP A 188 27.11 -26.34 19.45
N THR A 189 28.13 -25.59 19.85
CA THR A 189 29.54 -25.91 19.61
C THR A 189 29.93 -26.99 20.61
N THR A 190 29.96 -28.25 20.20
CA THR A 190 30.71 -29.30 20.90
C THR A 190 32.08 -29.44 20.27
N MET A 191 33.08 -28.94 21.01
CA MET A 191 34.51 -29.05 20.74
C MET A 191 35.04 -30.34 21.39
N GLU A 192 34.98 -31.46 20.68
CA GLU A 192 35.61 -32.78 20.98
C GLU A 192 35.85 -33.41 19.59
N ASP A 193 37.01 -33.91 19.14
CA ASP A 193 38.19 -34.46 19.79
C ASP A 193 39.44 -34.17 18.92
N TYR A 194 40.56 -33.91 19.59
CA TYR A 194 41.91 -33.97 19.00
C TYR A 194 42.64 -35.19 19.57
N SER A 195 43.35 -35.89 18.68
CA SER A 195 44.41 -36.89 18.87
C SER A 195 44.08 -38.38 18.63
N PRO A 196 45.11 -39.20 18.29
CA PRO A 196 46.55 -38.88 18.14
C PRO A 196 47.05 -38.86 16.68
#